data_AF-A0A952J9R4-F1
#
_entry.id   AF-A0A952J9R4-F1
#
_cell.length_a   1.000
_cell.length_b   1.000
_cell.length_c   1.000
_cell.angle_alpha   90.00
_cell.angle_beta   90.00
_cell.angle_gamma   90.00
#
_symmetry.space_group_name_H-M   'P 1'
#
loop_
_entity.id
_entity.type
_entity.pdbx_description
1 polymer ?
#
loop_
_entity_poly.entity_id
_entity_poly.type
_entity_poly.pdbx_seq_one_letter_code
_entity_poly.pdbx_strand_id
1 'polypeptide(L)'
;MKTKAIHKDKVSIITLGCSKNLVDSEEMMAQLQHGGYDVRHDKWTRGRNIVIINTCGFIDKAKEESINTILEYAEAKTAGKIEKLYVSGCLSARYRDSLEEEIPEVDAYFGTGELPRLLKTLKVDYKRELVGERSITTPSHFAYLKISEGCNRTCSFCAIPLMRGKHQSKTIEDVVTEAQKLAEKGVKEIMLIAQELTFYGLDIYKKRMLPELLHQLNKVEGIEWIRLHYAYPAQFPLEIIDAMAECNKVCKYLDMPLQHASDNVLKAMRRNISLEETKNLITTIREKIPGIAIRTTMLVGFPGETEHDFELLKEFIREMQFERLGVFTYSHEESTRAHKLEDDVPQEVKENRAAELMEVQEEVSAILNQKKIGKTFKTLIDRKEGGFYIGRTEFDSPEVDNEVLIKVDGIKLSIGSFVEAKVFDADAFDLHATVAN
;
A
#
# COMPACT_ATOMS: atom_id res chain seq x y z
N MET A 1 -32.58 -5.62 40.59
CA MET A 1 -32.14 -5.16 39.25
C MET A 1 -30.78 -4.50 39.40
N LYS A 2 -29.69 -5.20 39.03
CA LYS A 2 -28.35 -4.59 39.02
C LYS A 2 -28.23 -3.73 37.77
N THR A 3 -28.14 -2.42 37.95
CA THR A 3 -27.74 -1.45 36.95
C THR A 3 -26.41 -1.94 36.34
N LYS A 4 -26.43 -2.42 35.09
CA LYS A 4 -25.20 -2.65 34.34
C LYS A 4 -24.50 -1.30 34.26
N ALA A 5 -23.40 -1.16 35.00
CA ALA A 5 -22.51 -0.03 34.88
C ALA A 5 -22.17 0.15 33.40
N ILE A 6 -22.17 1.41 32.93
CA ILE A 6 -21.73 1.77 31.58
C ILE A 6 -20.28 1.27 31.47
N HIS A 7 -20.11 0.08 30.87
CA HIS A 7 -18.79 -0.41 30.52
C HIS A 7 -18.19 0.65 29.60
N LYS A 8 -16.99 1.13 29.90
CA LYS A 8 -16.19 1.80 28.87
C LYS A 8 -15.98 0.74 27.80
N ASP A 9 -16.73 0.81 26.72
CA ASP A 9 -16.63 -0.15 25.63
C ASP A 9 -15.22 -0.03 25.04
N LYS A 10 -14.48 -1.12 25.14
CA LYS A 10 -13.10 -1.24 24.69
C LYS A 10 -13.10 -1.97 23.36
N VAL A 11 -12.68 -1.27 22.32
CA VAL A 11 -12.66 -1.75 20.94
C VAL A 11 -11.24 -2.16 20.55
N SER A 12 -11.06 -3.38 20.06
CA SER A 12 -9.87 -3.78 19.30
C SER A 12 -10.18 -3.70 17.81
N ILE A 13 -9.34 -2.98 17.07
CA ILE A 13 -9.38 -3.00 15.60
C ILE A 13 -8.20 -3.83 15.13
N ILE A 14 -8.50 -4.83 14.30
CA ILE A 14 -7.52 -5.72 13.69
C ILE A 14 -7.48 -5.38 12.22
N THR A 15 -6.33 -4.94 11.74
CA THR A 15 -6.17 -4.53 10.35
C THR A 15 -5.45 -5.60 9.58
N LEU A 16 -6.07 -6.09 8.51
CA LEU A 16 -5.48 -7.04 7.57
C LEU A 16 -5.34 -6.40 6.19
N GLY A 17 -4.43 -6.93 5.38
CA GLY A 17 -4.28 -6.54 3.98
C GLY A 17 -3.25 -5.45 3.76
N CYS A 18 -3.68 -4.29 3.25
CA CYS A 18 -2.78 -3.29 2.66
C CYS A 18 -2.84 -1.94 3.37
N SER A 19 -1.92 -1.05 2.99
CA SER A 19 -1.82 0.34 3.49
C SER A 19 -3.13 1.13 3.38
N LYS A 20 -3.98 0.85 2.38
CA LYS A 20 -5.32 1.46 2.26
C LYS A 20 -6.25 1.06 3.42
N ASN A 21 -6.25 -0.22 3.79
CA ASN A 21 -7.01 -0.72 4.95
C ASN A 21 -6.45 -0.12 6.25
N LEU A 22 -5.13 0.07 6.35
CA LEU A 22 -4.53 0.73 7.51
C LEU A 22 -5.06 2.14 7.70
N VAL A 23 -5.09 2.96 6.64
CA VAL A 23 -5.67 4.30 6.71
C VAL A 23 -7.15 4.25 7.10
N ASP A 24 -7.93 3.32 6.53
CA ASP A 24 -9.36 3.13 6.88
C ASP A 24 -9.54 2.80 8.37
N SER A 25 -8.66 1.97 8.93
CA SER A 25 -8.63 1.63 10.36
C SER A 25 -8.24 2.82 11.22
N GLU A 26 -7.22 3.60 10.85
CA GLU A 26 -6.78 4.78 11.61
C GLU A 26 -7.86 5.88 11.67
N GLU A 27 -8.59 6.09 10.56
CA GLU A 27 -9.75 6.99 10.51
C GLU A 27 -10.89 6.48 11.41
N MET A 28 -11.17 5.17 11.37
CA MET A 28 -12.16 4.53 12.25
C MET A 28 -11.78 4.66 13.73
N MET A 29 -10.51 4.48 14.07
CA MET A 29 -10.00 4.65 15.42
C MET A 29 -10.23 6.07 15.94
N ALA A 30 -9.90 7.08 15.15
CA ALA A 30 -10.06 8.48 15.54
C ALA A 30 -11.53 8.84 15.82
N GLN A 31 -12.46 8.41 14.95
CA GLN A 31 -13.89 8.63 15.12
C GLN A 31 -14.43 7.94 16.39
N LEU A 32 -14.04 6.68 16.62
CA LEU A 32 -14.48 5.92 17.80
C LEU A 32 -13.91 6.49 19.10
N GLN A 33 -12.63 6.87 19.12
CA GLN A 33 -12.01 7.51 20.30
C GLN A 33 -12.73 8.81 20.67
N HIS A 34 -13.11 9.60 19.68
CA HIS A 34 -13.89 10.82 19.91
C HIS A 34 -15.34 10.53 20.35
N GLY A 35 -15.89 9.39 19.92
CA GLY A 35 -17.14 8.83 20.43
C GLY A 35 -17.06 8.30 21.87
N GLY A 36 -15.90 8.38 22.52
CA GLY A 36 -15.70 7.96 23.92
C GLY A 36 -15.25 6.52 24.11
N TYR A 37 -14.95 5.79 23.02
CA TYR A 37 -14.43 4.43 23.09
C TYR A 37 -12.94 4.41 23.42
N ASP A 38 -12.50 3.43 24.23
CA ASP A 38 -11.07 3.08 24.32
C ASP A 38 -10.77 2.18 23.12
N VAL A 39 -9.93 2.64 22.19
CA VAL A 39 -9.61 1.92 20.94
C VAL A 39 -8.12 1.55 20.89
N ARG A 40 -7.82 0.31 20.48
CA ARG A 40 -6.46 -0.21 20.28
C ARG A 40 -6.36 -0.95 18.95
N HIS A 41 -5.20 -0.81 18.31
CA HIS A 41 -4.86 -1.49 17.06
C HIS A 41 -4.11 -2.80 17.31
N ASP A 42 -4.38 -3.83 16.50
CA ASP A 42 -3.65 -5.10 16.33
C ASP A 42 -3.28 -5.87 17.61
N LYS A 43 -4.00 -5.62 18.71
CA LYS A 43 -3.86 -6.37 19.96
C LYS A 43 -5.22 -6.56 20.59
N TRP A 44 -5.80 -7.74 20.39
CA TRP A 44 -6.84 -8.19 21.31
C TRP A 44 -6.18 -8.53 22.65
N THR A 45 -6.68 -7.93 23.72
CA THR A 45 -6.25 -8.21 25.08
C THR A 45 -7.49 -8.56 25.90
N ARG A 46 -7.35 -9.52 26.83
CA ARG A 46 -8.43 -9.91 27.73
C ARG A 46 -9.07 -8.68 28.39
N GLY A 47 -10.39 -8.56 28.28
CA GLY A 47 -11.15 -7.45 28.82
C GLY A 47 -11.54 -6.37 27.82
N ARG A 48 -11.24 -6.52 26.52
CA ARG A 48 -11.82 -5.72 25.42
C ARG A 48 -13.04 -6.44 24.87
N ASN A 49 -14.21 -5.78 24.95
CA ASN A 49 -15.51 -6.40 24.69
C ASN A 49 -15.98 -6.28 23.24
N ILE A 50 -15.37 -5.41 22.43
CA ILE A 50 -15.72 -5.23 21.02
C ILE A 50 -14.50 -5.49 20.15
N VAL A 51 -14.66 -6.28 19.09
CA VAL A 51 -13.64 -6.50 18.06
C VAL A 51 -14.20 -6.06 16.71
N ILE A 52 -13.40 -5.31 15.96
CA ILE A 52 -13.65 -4.94 14.57
C ILE A 52 -12.49 -5.47 13.73
N ILE A 53 -12.80 -6.30 12.73
CA ILE A 53 -11.78 -6.83 11.82
C ILE A 53 -11.91 -6.10 10.49
N ASN A 54 -10.89 -5.34 10.08
CA ASN A 54 -10.82 -4.69 8.78
C ASN A 54 -10.08 -5.61 7.79
N THR A 55 -10.85 -6.25 6.92
CA THR A 55 -10.43 -7.41 6.13
C THR A 55 -9.92 -7.05 4.73
N CYS A 56 -9.06 -7.92 4.19
CA CYS A 56 -8.66 -7.91 2.80
C CYS A 56 -9.47 -8.95 2.02
N GLY A 57 -9.81 -8.67 0.75
CA GLY A 57 -10.55 -9.64 -0.08
C GLY A 57 -10.04 -9.74 -1.52
N PHE A 58 -8.78 -9.33 -1.75
CA PHE A 58 -8.26 -9.11 -3.09
C PHE A 58 -7.63 -10.34 -3.73
N ILE A 59 -6.81 -11.09 -2.98
CA ILE A 59 -6.13 -12.32 -3.44
C ILE A 59 -6.47 -13.47 -2.49
N ASP A 60 -6.44 -14.71 -3.00
CA ASP A 60 -6.79 -15.94 -2.26
C ASP A 60 -6.14 -16.03 -0.87
N LYS A 61 -4.82 -15.90 -0.78
CA LYS A 61 -4.11 -15.96 0.51
C LYS A 61 -4.59 -14.90 1.52
N ALA A 62 -4.90 -13.70 1.06
CA ALA A 62 -5.39 -12.62 1.92
C ALA A 62 -6.88 -12.79 2.30
N LYS A 63 -7.68 -13.44 1.44
CA LYS A 63 -9.06 -13.85 1.75
C LYS A 63 -9.02 -14.93 2.83
N GLU A 64 -8.18 -15.94 2.67
CA GLU A 64 -8.01 -17.04 3.63
C GLU A 64 -7.58 -16.51 5.01
N GLU A 65 -6.55 -15.67 5.07
CA GLU A 65 -6.12 -15.00 6.31
C GLU A 65 -7.28 -14.23 6.97
N SER A 66 -8.06 -13.50 6.17
CA SER A 66 -9.21 -12.74 6.67
C SER A 66 -10.31 -13.65 7.21
N ILE A 67 -10.66 -14.74 6.52
CA ILE A 67 -11.67 -15.71 6.96
C ILE A 67 -11.21 -16.41 8.24
N ASN A 68 -9.98 -16.91 8.29
CA ASN A 68 -9.42 -17.58 9.47
C ASN A 68 -9.44 -16.66 10.69
N THR A 69 -9.10 -15.37 10.51
CA THR A 69 -9.17 -14.38 11.59
C THR A 69 -10.62 -14.16 12.04
N ILE A 70 -11.58 -14.06 11.12
CA ILE A 70 -13.01 -13.93 11.49
C ILE A 70 -13.45 -15.13 12.33
N LEU A 71 -13.11 -16.35 11.91
CA LEU A 71 -13.46 -17.59 12.61
C LEU A 71 -12.85 -17.63 14.02
N GLU A 72 -11.58 -17.25 14.17
CA GLU A 72 -10.92 -17.18 15.49
C GLU A 72 -11.69 -16.27 16.46
N TYR A 73 -12.12 -15.09 16.01
CA TYR A 73 -12.85 -14.16 16.87
C TYR A 73 -14.33 -14.53 17.03
N ALA A 74 -14.93 -15.22 16.06
CA ALA A 74 -16.26 -15.81 16.20
C ALA A 74 -16.27 -16.86 17.32
N GLU A 75 -15.28 -17.75 17.35
CA GLU A 75 -15.08 -18.70 18.46
C GLU A 75 -14.86 -17.98 19.79
N ALA A 76 -14.04 -16.92 19.80
CA ALA A 76 -13.83 -16.11 21.00
C ALA A 76 -15.14 -15.48 21.52
N LYS A 77 -16.03 -15.05 20.63
CA LYS A 77 -17.36 -14.52 20.98
C LYS A 77 -18.26 -15.61 21.56
N THR A 78 -18.34 -16.76 20.90
CA THR A 78 -19.12 -17.91 21.38
C THR A 78 -18.63 -18.42 22.74
N ALA A 79 -17.32 -18.35 22.99
CA ALA A 79 -16.72 -18.65 24.29
C ALA A 79 -16.93 -17.54 25.36
N GLY A 80 -17.65 -16.46 25.03
CA GLY A 80 -17.94 -15.34 25.94
C GLY A 80 -16.74 -14.46 26.25
N LYS A 81 -15.66 -14.51 25.45
CA LYS A 81 -14.45 -13.68 25.65
C LYS A 81 -14.63 -12.26 25.11
N ILE A 82 -15.50 -12.08 24.11
CA ILE A 82 -15.90 -10.79 23.54
C ILE A 82 -17.43 -10.72 23.45
N GLU A 83 -18.00 -9.51 23.52
CA GLU A 83 -19.45 -9.28 23.47
C GLU A 83 -19.93 -8.98 22.04
N LYS A 84 -19.11 -8.25 21.27
CA LYS A 84 -19.43 -7.83 19.90
C LYS A 84 -18.28 -8.09 18.94
N LEU A 85 -18.62 -8.59 17.76
CA LEU A 85 -17.74 -8.83 16.63
C LEU A 85 -18.31 -8.18 15.39
N TYR A 86 -17.56 -7.27 14.80
CA TYR A 86 -17.90 -6.61 13.54
C TYR A 86 -16.82 -6.89 12.50
N VAL A 87 -17.23 -7.06 11.26
CA VAL A 87 -16.32 -7.26 10.14
C VAL A 87 -16.50 -6.12 9.15
N SER A 88 -15.41 -5.49 8.77
CA SER A 88 -15.37 -4.37 7.84
C SER A 88 -14.40 -4.67 6.69
N GLY A 89 -14.46 -3.88 5.63
CA GLY A 89 -13.41 -3.81 4.62
C GLY A 89 -13.72 -4.56 3.34
N CYS A 90 -12.65 -4.94 2.63
CA CYS A 90 -12.69 -5.43 1.26
C CYS A 90 -13.44 -6.76 1.13
N LEU A 91 -13.16 -7.74 2.01
CA LEU A 91 -13.81 -9.06 1.95
C LEU A 91 -15.33 -8.91 2.15
N SER A 92 -15.71 -8.16 3.19
CA SER A 92 -17.12 -7.90 3.51
C SER A 92 -17.86 -7.14 2.41
N ALA A 93 -17.19 -6.23 1.70
CA ALA A 93 -17.80 -5.52 0.56
C ALA A 93 -18.16 -6.45 -0.60
N ARG A 94 -17.41 -7.54 -0.79
CA ARG A 94 -17.57 -8.47 -1.92
C ARG A 94 -18.44 -9.68 -1.60
N TYR A 95 -18.31 -10.21 -0.39
CA TYR A 95 -18.86 -11.50 0.02
C TYR A 95 -19.82 -11.38 1.21
N ARG A 96 -20.51 -10.25 1.36
CA ARG A 96 -21.39 -10.01 2.52
C ARG A 96 -22.40 -11.13 2.72
N ASP A 97 -23.18 -11.42 1.69
CA ASP A 97 -24.33 -12.32 1.80
C ASP A 97 -23.89 -13.74 2.19
N SER A 98 -22.79 -14.23 1.60
CA SER A 98 -22.23 -15.54 1.95
C SER A 98 -21.62 -15.55 3.34
N LEU A 99 -20.89 -14.49 3.74
CA LEU A 99 -20.31 -14.40 5.08
C LEU A 99 -21.38 -14.32 6.19
N GLU A 100 -22.49 -13.63 5.94
CA GLU A 100 -23.63 -13.55 6.87
C GLU A 100 -24.32 -14.91 7.06
N GLU A 101 -24.37 -15.73 6.01
CA GLU A 101 -24.92 -17.09 6.07
C GLU A 101 -23.95 -18.07 6.75
N GLU A 102 -22.66 -18.01 6.40
CA GLU A 102 -21.65 -18.97 6.86
C GLU A 102 -21.11 -18.69 8.28
N ILE A 103 -21.07 -17.42 8.72
CA ILE A 103 -20.52 -17.03 10.03
C ILE A 103 -21.53 -16.15 10.80
N PRO A 104 -22.68 -16.70 11.22
CA PRO A 104 -23.75 -15.95 11.88
C PRO A 104 -23.36 -15.39 13.26
N GLU A 105 -22.22 -15.80 13.82
CA GLU A 105 -21.66 -15.27 15.06
C GLU A 105 -21.23 -13.80 14.93
N VAL A 106 -20.97 -13.28 13.73
CA VAL A 106 -20.62 -11.87 13.52
C VAL A 106 -21.88 -10.99 13.67
N ASP A 107 -21.80 -9.90 14.44
CA ASP A 107 -22.97 -9.04 14.70
C ASP A 107 -23.38 -8.19 13.50
N ALA A 108 -22.41 -7.74 12.69
CA ALA A 108 -22.68 -7.01 11.44
C ALA A 108 -21.45 -6.94 10.54
N TYR A 109 -21.72 -6.84 9.24
CA TYR A 109 -20.76 -6.70 8.16
C TYR A 109 -20.84 -5.31 7.50
N PHE A 110 -19.69 -4.71 7.19
CA PHE A 110 -19.55 -3.38 6.62
C PHE A 110 -18.57 -3.36 5.44
N GLY A 111 -18.93 -2.68 4.35
CA GLY A 111 -18.05 -2.43 3.22
C GLY A 111 -17.03 -1.32 3.48
N THR A 112 -16.09 -1.15 2.55
CA THR A 112 -14.98 -0.17 2.62
C THR A 112 -15.41 1.30 2.75
N GLY A 113 -16.61 1.66 2.28
CA GLY A 113 -17.19 3.01 2.38
C GLY A 113 -18.25 3.20 3.46
N GLU A 114 -18.46 2.21 4.34
CA GLU A 114 -19.59 2.20 5.29
C GLU A 114 -19.20 2.63 6.72
N LEU A 115 -18.10 3.35 6.90
CA LEU A 115 -17.69 3.87 8.21
C LEU A 115 -18.82 4.63 8.94
N PRO A 116 -19.62 5.52 8.30
CA PRO A 116 -20.74 6.17 8.99
C PRO A 116 -21.80 5.18 9.51
N ARG A 117 -22.05 4.07 8.81
CA ARG A 117 -23.00 3.03 9.23
C ARG A 117 -22.45 2.22 10.40
N LEU A 118 -21.15 1.90 10.37
CA LEU A 118 -20.45 1.24 11.47
C LEU A 118 -20.52 2.08 12.74
N LEU A 119 -20.17 3.37 12.65
CA LEU A 119 -20.22 4.29 13.80
C LEU A 119 -21.64 4.42 14.36
N LYS A 120 -22.65 4.52 13.50
CA LYS A 120 -24.06 4.55 13.91
C LYS A 120 -24.48 3.26 14.65
N THR A 121 -23.97 2.11 14.23
CA THR A 121 -24.21 0.82 14.91
C THR A 121 -23.64 0.82 16.33
N LEU A 122 -22.50 1.50 16.51
CA LEU A 122 -21.87 1.76 17.80
C LEU A 122 -22.40 3.03 18.50
N LYS A 123 -23.48 3.63 18.01
CA LYS A 123 -24.07 4.87 18.57
C LYS A 123 -23.08 6.05 18.68
N VAL A 124 -22.13 6.12 17.75
CA VAL A 124 -21.23 7.26 17.57
C VAL A 124 -21.69 8.08 16.38
N ASP A 125 -21.84 9.38 16.58
CA ASP A 125 -22.13 10.32 15.49
C ASP A 125 -20.86 10.55 14.67
N TYR A 126 -20.97 10.38 13.35
CA TYR A 126 -19.88 10.68 12.43
C TYR A 126 -19.62 12.19 12.42
N LYS A 127 -18.37 12.58 12.72
CA LYS A 127 -17.97 13.99 12.75
C LYS A 127 -17.15 14.33 11.53
N ARG A 128 -17.67 15.28 10.74
CA ARG A 128 -17.03 15.77 9.51
C ARG A 128 -15.80 16.63 9.83
N GLU A 129 -15.79 17.29 10.97
CA GLU A 129 -14.66 18.07 11.45
C GLU A 129 -13.42 17.21 11.78
N LEU A 130 -13.61 15.90 11.96
CA LEU A 130 -12.53 14.92 12.14
C LEU A 130 -12.04 14.34 10.79
N VAL A 131 -12.50 14.85 9.65
CA VAL A 131 -11.93 14.48 8.35
C VAL A 131 -10.45 14.87 8.35
N GLY A 132 -9.59 13.90 8.04
CA GLY A 132 -8.13 14.03 8.12
C GLY A 132 -7.54 13.83 9.53
N GLU A 133 -8.35 13.64 10.58
CA GLU A 133 -7.85 13.18 11.88
C GLU A 133 -7.64 11.67 11.88
N ARG A 134 -6.42 11.25 12.21
CA ARG A 134 -6.05 9.84 12.31
C ARG A 134 -5.28 9.52 13.58
N SER A 135 -5.55 8.34 14.11
CA SER A 135 -4.78 7.74 15.20
C SER A 135 -3.71 6.86 14.59
N ILE A 136 -2.56 7.47 14.29
CA ILE A 136 -1.44 6.84 13.56
C ILE A 136 -0.99 5.58 14.30
N THR A 137 -0.87 4.49 13.54
CA THR A 137 -0.42 3.18 14.02
C THR A 137 0.92 2.75 13.42
N THR A 138 1.39 3.46 12.39
CA THR A 138 2.75 3.37 11.87
C THR A 138 3.76 3.98 12.85
N PRO A 139 5.08 3.71 12.68
CA PRO A 139 6.12 4.50 13.32
C PRO A 139 5.91 6.00 13.09
N SER A 140 6.22 6.83 14.10
CA SER A 140 5.82 8.25 14.15
C SER A 140 6.40 9.13 13.05
N HIS A 141 7.41 8.67 12.33
CA HIS A 141 8.14 9.44 11.33
C HIS A 141 7.66 9.23 9.90
N PHE A 142 6.75 8.29 9.64
CA PHE A 142 6.09 8.18 8.34
C PHE A 142 4.60 7.90 8.47
N ALA A 143 3.82 8.27 7.45
CA ALA A 143 2.43 7.85 7.35
C ALA A 143 2.00 7.67 5.89
N TYR A 144 1.09 6.73 5.65
CA TYR A 144 0.38 6.66 4.38
C TYR A 144 -0.66 7.78 4.29
N LEU A 145 -0.77 8.47 3.16
CA LEU A 145 -1.74 9.53 2.92
C LEU A 145 -2.61 9.13 1.71
N LYS A 146 -3.84 8.69 2.00
CA LYS A 146 -4.79 8.25 0.96
C LYS A 146 -5.44 9.45 0.30
N ILE A 147 -5.12 9.68 -0.98
CA ILE A 147 -5.59 10.85 -1.74
C ILE A 147 -6.86 10.59 -2.55
N SER A 148 -7.16 9.32 -2.82
CA SER A 148 -8.39 8.90 -3.50
C SER A 148 -8.74 7.45 -3.15
N GLU A 149 -10.02 7.11 -3.33
CA GLU A 149 -10.57 5.78 -3.14
C GLU A 149 -11.13 5.22 -4.46
N GLY A 150 -11.14 3.90 -4.61
CA GLY A 150 -11.73 3.24 -5.77
C GLY A 150 -10.98 3.46 -7.08
N CYS A 151 -11.44 2.80 -8.14
CA CYS A 151 -10.76 2.83 -9.44
C CYS A 151 -11.74 2.67 -10.60
N ASN A 152 -11.52 3.43 -11.68
CA ASN A 152 -12.31 3.35 -12.92
C ASN A 152 -11.59 2.59 -14.04
N ARG A 153 -10.38 2.05 -13.78
CA ARG A 153 -9.68 1.17 -14.74
C ARG A 153 -10.47 -0.12 -14.89
N THR A 154 -10.28 -0.78 -16.04
CA THR A 154 -11.08 -1.97 -16.40
C THR A 154 -10.21 -3.21 -16.63
N CYS A 155 -9.09 -3.28 -15.90
CA CYS A 155 -8.15 -4.41 -15.89
C CYS A 155 -8.92 -5.70 -15.64
N SER A 156 -8.71 -6.71 -16.47
CA SER A 156 -9.57 -7.89 -16.49
C SER A 156 -9.46 -8.74 -15.23
N PHE A 157 -8.30 -8.77 -14.58
CA PHE A 157 -8.00 -9.52 -13.35
C PHE A 157 -8.38 -8.80 -12.06
N CYS A 158 -8.73 -7.51 -12.10
CA CYS A 158 -8.81 -6.69 -10.90
C CYS A 158 -10.24 -6.61 -10.34
N ALA A 159 -10.42 -7.02 -9.07
CA ALA A 159 -11.70 -6.95 -8.36
C ALA A 159 -11.94 -5.60 -7.64
N ILE A 160 -10.97 -4.69 -7.60
CA ILE A 160 -11.05 -3.44 -6.83
C ILE A 160 -12.33 -2.61 -7.10
N PRO A 161 -12.80 -2.42 -8.35
CA PRO A 161 -14.03 -1.66 -8.59
C PRO A 161 -15.28 -2.27 -7.93
N LEU A 162 -15.29 -3.59 -7.69
CA LEU A 162 -16.37 -4.29 -7.00
C LEU A 162 -16.35 -4.05 -5.49
N MET A 163 -15.16 -3.81 -4.92
CA MET A 163 -14.92 -3.82 -3.48
C MET A 163 -14.78 -2.42 -2.88
N ARG A 164 -14.24 -1.48 -3.67
CA ARG A 164 -13.95 -0.09 -3.28
C ARG A 164 -14.66 0.94 -4.16
N GLY A 165 -15.44 0.47 -5.14
CA GLY A 165 -16.27 1.33 -5.98
C GLY A 165 -15.48 2.15 -7.01
N LYS A 166 -16.16 3.17 -7.54
CA LYS A 166 -15.61 4.11 -8.54
C LYS A 166 -14.60 5.05 -7.90
N HIS A 167 -13.72 5.58 -8.74
CA HIS A 167 -12.72 6.57 -8.34
C HIS A 167 -13.37 7.81 -7.71
N GLN A 168 -12.91 8.15 -6.50
CA GLN A 168 -13.34 9.31 -5.71
C GLN A 168 -12.11 9.97 -5.08
N SER A 169 -11.80 11.20 -5.46
CA SER A 169 -10.67 11.96 -4.92
C SER A 169 -11.06 12.74 -3.67
N LYS A 170 -10.11 12.88 -2.74
CA LYS A 170 -10.15 13.97 -1.74
C LYS A 170 -9.81 15.30 -2.43
N THR A 171 -10.26 16.41 -1.85
CA THR A 171 -9.85 17.75 -2.33
C THR A 171 -8.39 18.02 -1.98
N ILE A 172 -7.72 18.89 -2.73
CA ILE A 172 -6.33 19.31 -2.43
C ILE A 172 -6.27 19.91 -1.01
N GLU A 173 -7.26 20.71 -0.65
CA GLU A 173 -7.37 21.36 0.65
C GLU A 173 -7.43 20.34 1.79
N ASP A 174 -8.25 19.29 1.64
CA ASP A 174 -8.35 18.21 2.64
C ASP A 174 -7.04 17.43 2.76
N VAL A 175 -6.40 17.10 1.62
CA VAL A 175 -5.14 16.33 1.60
C VAL A 175 -4.00 17.13 2.22
N VAL A 176 -3.91 18.44 1.93
CA VAL A 176 -2.89 19.33 2.51
C VAL A 176 -3.14 19.51 4.01
N THR A 177 -4.40 19.70 4.44
CA THR A 177 -4.75 19.81 5.86
C THR A 177 -4.37 18.54 6.62
N GLU A 178 -4.65 17.36 6.04
CA GLU A 178 -4.25 16.08 6.61
C GLU A 178 -2.72 15.96 6.71
N ALA A 179 -1.98 16.35 5.65
CA ALA A 179 -0.52 16.34 5.67
C ALA A 179 0.07 17.28 6.75
N GLN A 180 -0.52 18.46 6.96
CA GLN A 180 -0.12 19.39 8.03
C GLN A 180 -0.30 18.77 9.41
N LYS A 181 -1.46 18.15 9.67
CA LYS A 181 -1.75 17.46 10.94
C LYS A 181 -0.80 16.28 11.19
N LEU A 182 -0.41 15.55 10.14
CA LEU A 182 0.60 14.49 10.23
C LEU A 182 1.96 15.07 10.60
N ALA A 183 2.37 16.17 9.96
CA ALA A 183 3.62 16.84 10.25
C ALA A 183 3.70 17.34 11.70
N GLU A 184 2.61 17.90 12.23
CA GLU A 184 2.46 18.30 13.64
C GLU A 184 2.67 17.12 14.62
N LYS A 185 2.32 15.91 14.20
CA LYS A 185 2.55 14.65 14.96
C LYS A 185 3.97 14.11 14.82
N GLY A 186 4.85 14.79 14.08
CA GLY A 186 6.26 14.42 13.90
C GLY A 186 6.55 13.59 12.65
N VAL A 187 5.55 13.38 11.77
CA VAL A 187 5.74 12.67 10.50
C VAL A 187 6.70 13.46 9.61
N LYS A 188 7.69 12.75 9.04
CA LYS A 188 8.71 13.29 8.12
C LYS A 188 8.48 12.82 6.69
N GLU A 189 7.98 11.60 6.51
CA GLU A 189 7.68 11.01 5.19
C GLU A 189 6.17 10.77 5.05
N ILE A 190 5.56 11.28 3.98
CA ILE A 190 4.21 10.91 3.57
C ILE A 190 4.25 10.07 2.31
N MET A 191 3.52 8.95 2.32
CA MET A 191 3.40 8.05 1.18
C MET A 191 2.03 8.23 0.55
N LEU A 192 1.97 8.85 -0.64
CA LEU A 192 0.74 9.06 -1.37
C LEU A 192 0.24 7.75 -1.94
N ILE A 193 -0.93 7.32 -1.46
CA ILE A 193 -1.55 6.07 -1.86
C ILE A 193 -2.93 6.30 -2.47
N ALA A 194 -3.23 5.47 -3.47
CA ALA A 194 -4.50 5.35 -4.15
C ALA A 194 -4.63 3.95 -4.75
N GLN A 195 -5.82 3.55 -5.19
CA GLN A 195 -5.95 2.40 -6.10
C GLN A 195 -5.46 2.76 -7.50
N GLU A 196 -5.57 4.04 -7.88
CA GLU A 196 -5.02 4.57 -9.10
C GLU A 196 -4.59 6.04 -8.93
N LEU A 197 -3.29 6.28 -8.79
CA LEU A 197 -2.73 7.58 -8.44
C LEU A 197 -2.86 8.63 -9.57
N THR A 198 -2.67 8.22 -10.83
CA THR A 198 -2.60 9.14 -11.98
C THR A 198 -3.95 9.76 -12.34
N PHE A 199 -5.04 9.28 -11.73
CA PHE A 199 -6.39 9.80 -11.92
C PHE A 199 -6.77 10.93 -10.98
N TYR A 200 -5.96 11.20 -9.95
CA TYR A 200 -6.30 12.16 -8.91
C TYR A 200 -6.79 13.50 -9.48
N GLY A 201 -7.97 13.90 -9.05
CA GLY A 201 -8.63 15.15 -9.42
C GLY A 201 -9.53 15.09 -10.66
N LEU A 202 -9.51 14.02 -11.47
CA LEU A 202 -10.36 13.94 -12.67
C LEU A 202 -11.86 14.01 -12.34
N ASP A 203 -12.28 13.38 -11.25
CA ASP A 203 -13.67 13.28 -10.83
C ASP A 203 -14.20 14.62 -10.26
N ILE A 204 -13.39 15.34 -9.47
CA ILE A 204 -13.79 16.59 -8.80
C ILE A 204 -13.39 17.87 -9.56
N TYR A 205 -12.22 17.91 -10.19
CA TYR A 205 -11.68 19.10 -10.89
C TYR A 205 -11.77 18.99 -12.42
N LYS A 206 -12.22 17.85 -12.96
CA LYS A 206 -12.34 17.56 -14.41
C LYS A 206 -11.02 17.60 -15.19
N LYS A 207 -9.89 17.61 -14.48
CA LYS A 207 -8.53 17.49 -15.01
C LYS A 207 -7.65 16.77 -13.99
N ARG A 208 -6.53 16.21 -14.44
CA ARG A 208 -5.56 15.56 -13.55
C ARG A 208 -4.86 16.63 -12.72
N MET A 209 -4.90 16.49 -11.40
CA MET A 209 -4.42 17.50 -10.45
C MET A 209 -3.28 17.01 -9.55
N LEU A 210 -2.73 15.83 -9.82
CA LEU A 210 -1.59 15.33 -9.04
C LEU A 210 -0.39 16.30 -9.08
N PRO A 211 0.00 16.90 -10.23
CA PRO A 211 1.08 17.87 -10.26
C PRO A 211 0.87 19.04 -9.29
N GLU A 212 -0.32 19.64 -9.30
CA GLU A 212 -0.68 20.73 -8.38
C GLU A 212 -0.68 20.26 -6.92
N LEU A 213 -1.21 19.06 -6.64
CA LEU A 213 -1.18 18.51 -5.29
C LEU A 213 0.26 18.35 -4.78
N LEU A 214 1.19 17.85 -5.61
CA LEU A 214 2.60 17.73 -5.24
C LEU A 214 3.20 19.09 -4.89
N HIS A 215 2.90 20.13 -5.68
CA HIS A 215 3.36 21.50 -5.41
C HIS A 215 2.83 22.05 -4.09
N GLN A 216 1.57 21.76 -3.75
CA GLN A 216 0.99 22.20 -2.48
C GLN A 216 1.56 21.40 -1.29
N LEU A 217 1.71 20.09 -1.42
CA LEU A 217 2.33 19.25 -0.39
C LEU A 217 3.81 19.59 -0.17
N ASN A 218 4.53 19.99 -1.22
CA ASN A 218 5.92 20.44 -1.10
C ASN A 218 6.07 21.66 -0.17
N LYS A 219 5.02 22.47 -0.01
CA LYS A 219 5.01 23.64 0.88
C LYS A 219 4.72 23.29 2.35
N VAL A 220 4.27 22.08 2.66
CA VAL A 220 3.93 21.68 4.03
C VAL A 220 5.19 21.59 4.87
N GLU A 221 5.30 22.43 5.90
CA GLU A 221 6.42 22.41 6.85
C GLU A 221 6.42 21.11 7.67
N GLY A 222 7.61 20.66 8.08
CA GLY A 222 7.80 19.41 8.83
C GLY A 222 7.87 18.13 7.98
N ILE A 223 7.21 18.11 6.82
CA ILE A 223 7.38 17.04 5.81
C ILE A 223 8.69 17.24 5.04
N GLU A 224 9.42 16.15 4.88
CA GLU A 224 10.72 16.09 4.19
C GLU A 224 10.67 15.19 2.95
N TRP A 225 9.90 14.10 3.00
CA TRP A 225 9.75 13.15 1.90
C TRP A 225 8.29 12.93 1.52
N ILE A 226 8.02 12.94 0.21
CA ILE A 226 6.73 12.64 -0.41
C ILE A 226 6.97 11.54 -1.43
N ARG A 227 6.42 10.35 -1.18
CA ARG A 227 6.62 9.16 -2.02
C ARG A 227 5.35 8.81 -2.77
N LEU A 228 5.46 8.46 -4.04
CA LEU A 228 4.32 8.17 -4.91
C LEU A 228 4.17 6.66 -5.14
N HIS A 229 3.00 6.13 -4.83
CA HIS A 229 2.65 4.72 -5.05
C HIS A 229 1.46 4.52 -5.98
N TYR A 230 1.44 3.38 -6.67
CA TYR A 230 0.32 2.92 -7.50
C TYR A 230 0.00 3.83 -8.70
N ALA A 231 1.02 4.25 -9.44
CA ALA A 231 0.84 4.93 -10.72
C ALA A 231 0.48 3.95 -11.85
N TYR A 232 -0.33 4.41 -12.83
CA TYR A 232 -0.68 3.63 -14.02
C TYR A 232 0.16 4.03 -15.24
N PRO A 233 0.74 3.06 -15.97
CA PRO A 233 1.57 3.37 -17.13
C PRO A 233 0.76 3.84 -18.35
N ALA A 234 -0.44 3.31 -18.62
CA ALA A 234 -1.17 3.70 -19.82
C ALA A 234 -1.69 5.14 -19.75
N GLN A 235 -1.37 5.91 -20.80
CA GLN A 235 -1.69 7.33 -20.92
C GLN A 235 -1.19 8.12 -19.71
N PHE A 236 0.03 7.81 -19.27
CA PHE A 236 0.68 8.47 -18.13
C PHE A 236 0.81 9.98 -18.39
N PRO A 237 0.35 10.85 -17.48
CA PRO A 237 0.51 12.30 -17.60
C PRO A 237 1.96 12.69 -17.23
N LEU A 238 2.76 13.06 -18.23
CA LEU A 238 4.18 13.39 -18.03
C LEU A 238 4.38 14.62 -17.13
N GLU A 239 3.36 15.45 -16.96
CA GLU A 239 3.38 16.60 -16.04
C GLU A 239 3.57 16.17 -14.57
N ILE A 240 3.27 14.90 -14.23
CA ILE A 240 3.64 14.35 -12.91
C ILE A 240 5.16 14.31 -12.77
N ILE A 241 5.87 13.87 -13.81
CA ILE A 241 7.33 13.75 -13.79
C ILE A 241 7.99 15.13 -13.71
N ASP A 242 7.43 16.11 -14.42
CA ASP A 242 7.90 17.50 -14.33
C ASP A 242 7.74 18.03 -12.90
N ALA A 243 6.57 17.85 -12.28
CA ALA A 243 6.34 18.24 -10.89
C ALA A 243 7.23 17.50 -9.89
N MET A 244 7.50 16.20 -10.09
CA MET A 244 8.45 15.43 -9.28
C MET A 244 9.87 16.00 -9.37
N ALA A 245 10.30 16.44 -10.56
CA ALA A 245 11.62 17.04 -10.76
C ALA A 245 11.73 18.44 -10.12
N GLU A 246 10.64 19.19 -10.09
CA GLU A 246 10.57 20.55 -9.52
C GLU A 246 10.44 20.56 -7.98
N CYS A 247 9.77 19.56 -7.41
CA CYS A 247 9.49 19.49 -5.97
C CYS A 247 10.61 18.76 -5.21
N ASN A 248 11.42 19.50 -4.47
CA ASN A 248 12.57 18.95 -3.73
C ASN A 248 12.24 17.97 -2.57
N LYS A 249 10.99 17.94 -2.08
CA LYS A 249 10.55 16.94 -1.09
C LYS A 249 9.99 15.68 -1.74
N VAL A 250 9.71 15.69 -3.04
CA VAL A 250 9.21 14.51 -3.74
C VAL A 250 10.37 13.58 -4.02
N CYS A 251 10.28 12.37 -3.47
CA CYS A 251 11.33 11.37 -3.64
C CYS A 251 11.52 11.03 -5.11
N LYS A 252 12.77 10.75 -5.50
CA LYS A 252 13.09 10.16 -6.80
C LYS A 252 12.71 8.68 -6.85
N TYR A 253 11.44 8.39 -6.59
CA TYR A 253 10.84 7.08 -6.52
C TYR A 253 9.44 7.11 -7.13
N LEU A 254 9.17 6.15 -8.02
CA LEU A 254 7.86 5.97 -8.62
C LEU A 254 7.50 4.48 -8.64
N ASP A 255 6.48 4.10 -7.88
CA ASP A 255 5.89 2.78 -7.98
C ASP A 255 4.79 2.75 -9.05
N MET A 256 5.09 2.04 -10.14
CA MET A 256 4.26 1.92 -11.34
C MET A 256 4.14 0.44 -11.75
N PRO A 257 3.17 -0.29 -11.19
CA PRO A 257 2.94 -1.69 -11.53
C PRO A 257 2.62 -1.88 -13.02
N LEU A 258 3.51 -2.56 -13.76
CA LEU A 258 3.35 -2.81 -15.20
C LEU A 258 2.48 -4.04 -15.50
N GLN A 259 2.53 -5.03 -14.61
CA GLN A 259 1.83 -6.32 -14.65
C GLN A 259 2.42 -7.32 -15.64
N HIS A 260 2.75 -6.90 -16.87
CA HIS A 260 3.39 -7.78 -17.85
C HIS A 260 4.12 -6.94 -18.91
N ALA A 261 4.84 -7.60 -19.82
CA ALA A 261 5.55 -6.98 -20.94
C ALA A 261 5.02 -7.41 -22.33
N SER A 262 4.58 -8.67 -22.48
CA SER A 262 3.95 -9.15 -23.72
C SER A 262 2.64 -8.41 -24.05
N ASP A 263 2.55 -7.89 -25.28
CA ASP A 263 1.36 -7.24 -25.82
C ASP A 263 0.13 -8.18 -25.83
N ASN A 264 0.33 -9.48 -26.06
CA ASN A 264 -0.73 -10.47 -26.05
C ASN A 264 -1.38 -10.54 -24.66
N VAL A 265 -0.55 -10.71 -23.64
CA VAL A 265 -0.97 -10.78 -22.24
C VAL A 265 -1.52 -9.43 -21.77
N LEU A 266 -0.86 -8.31 -22.09
CA LEU A 266 -1.31 -6.97 -21.73
C LEU A 266 -2.69 -6.63 -22.32
N LYS A 267 -2.96 -7.07 -23.55
CA LYS A 267 -4.28 -6.94 -24.19
C LYS A 267 -5.34 -7.76 -23.47
N ALA A 268 -5.04 -9.01 -23.11
CA ALA A 268 -5.95 -9.87 -22.34
C ALA A 268 -6.20 -9.34 -20.91
N MET A 269 -5.17 -8.77 -20.28
CA MET A 269 -5.23 -8.04 -19.02
C MET A 269 -6.00 -6.70 -19.13
N ARG A 270 -6.24 -6.20 -20.36
CA ARG A 270 -6.85 -4.90 -20.68
C ARG A 270 -6.07 -3.72 -20.08
N ARG A 271 -4.74 -3.78 -20.19
CA ARG A 271 -3.83 -2.74 -19.68
C ARG A 271 -3.82 -1.49 -20.54
N ASN A 272 -4.17 -1.61 -21.82
CA ASN A 272 -4.25 -0.53 -22.82
C ASN A 272 -2.91 0.20 -23.02
N ILE A 273 -1.81 -0.54 -23.01
CA ILE A 273 -0.47 -0.07 -23.33
C ILE A 273 0.31 -1.23 -23.96
N SER A 274 1.19 -0.93 -24.92
CA SER A 274 2.10 -1.91 -25.53
C SER A 274 3.47 -1.95 -24.83
N LEU A 275 4.28 -2.95 -25.17
CA LEU A 275 5.67 -3.07 -24.78
C LEU A 275 6.47 -1.83 -25.19
N GLU A 276 6.33 -1.38 -26.44
CA GLU A 276 7.05 -0.23 -26.97
C GLU A 276 6.67 1.06 -26.25
N GLU A 277 5.37 1.30 -26.03
CA GLU A 277 4.90 2.45 -25.27
C GLU A 277 5.42 2.43 -23.82
N THR A 278 5.48 1.24 -23.21
CA THR A 278 6.00 1.05 -21.86
C THR A 278 7.50 1.36 -21.79
N LYS A 279 8.30 0.85 -22.75
CA LYS A 279 9.73 1.15 -22.85
C LYS A 279 9.98 2.64 -23.02
N ASN A 280 9.24 3.27 -23.93
CA ASN A 280 9.35 4.71 -24.19
C ASN A 280 9.02 5.52 -22.94
N LEU A 281 7.94 5.18 -22.22
CA LEU A 281 7.58 5.84 -20.97
C LEU A 281 8.69 5.75 -19.92
N ILE A 282 9.24 4.56 -19.69
CA ILE A 282 10.31 4.36 -18.70
C ILE A 282 11.56 5.16 -19.08
N THR A 283 11.96 5.12 -20.36
CA THR A 283 13.10 5.90 -20.87
C THR A 283 12.88 7.40 -20.63
N THR A 284 11.72 7.94 -21.00
CA THR A 284 11.38 9.35 -20.78
C THR A 284 11.39 9.73 -19.29
N ILE A 285 10.90 8.86 -18.41
CA ILE A 285 10.93 9.09 -16.95
C ILE A 285 12.39 9.21 -16.47
N ARG A 286 13.27 8.30 -16.89
CA ARG A 286 14.69 8.30 -16.51
C ARG A 286 15.48 9.47 -17.08
N GLU A 287 15.13 9.93 -18.28
CA GLU A 287 15.70 11.13 -18.90
C GLU A 287 15.33 12.39 -18.14
N LYS A 288 14.05 12.53 -17.74
CA LYS A 288 13.57 13.70 -17.00
C LYS A 288 14.02 13.72 -15.54
N ILE A 289 14.14 12.56 -14.89
CA ILE A 289 14.61 12.44 -13.51
C ILE A 289 15.79 11.46 -13.44
N PRO A 290 17.02 11.93 -13.71
CA PRO A 290 18.21 11.10 -13.61
C PRO A 290 18.36 10.50 -12.20
N GLY A 291 18.53 9.17 -12.18
CA GLY A 291 18.70 8.39 -10.95
C GLY A 291 17.40 8.03 -10.22
N ILE A 292 16.22 8.24 -10.84
CA ILE A 292 14.95 7.77 -10.30
C ILE A 292 14.92 6.26 -10.12
N ALA A 293 14.42 5.80 -8.96
CA ALA A 293 14.07 4.41 -8.73
C ALA A 293 12.64 4.15 -9.22
N ILE A 294 12.50 3.25 -10.19
CA ILE A 294 11.20 2.76 -10.65
C ILE A 294 10.95 1.42 -9.97
N ARG A 295 9.89 1.39 -9.16
CA ARG A 295 9.34 0.16 -8.63
C ARG A 295 8.24 -0.34 -9.55
N THR A 296 8.26 -1.62 -9.86
CA THR A 296 7.19 -2.26 -10.63
C THR A 296 6.73 -3.56 -9.99
N THR A 297 5.68 -4.12 -10.56
CA THR A 297 5.13 -5.41 -10.17
C THR A 297 4.75 -6.17 -11.42
N MET A 298 5.17 -7.42 -11.50
CA MET A 298 4.82 -8.36 -12.57
C MET A 298 3.86 -9.42 -12.06
N LEU A 299 2.96 -9.86 -12.94
CA LEU A 299 1.95 -10.87 -12.69
C LEU A 299 2.13 -11.99 -13.72
N VAL A 300 2.61 -13.15 -13.27
CA VAL A 300 2.83 -14.32 -14.13
C VAL A 300 1.73 -15.34 -14.02
N GLY A 301 1.59 -16.16 -15.04
CA GLY A 301 0.61 -17.23 -15.11
C GLY A 301 -0.80 -16.72 -15.43
N PHE A 302 -0.91 -15.57 -16.09
CA PHE A 302 -2.20 -15.07 -16.56
C PHE A 302 -2.78 -16.03 -17.62
N PRO A 303 -4.11 -16.21 -17.70
CA PRO A 303 -4.74 -17.07 -18.71
C PRO A 303 -4.26 -16.80 -20.14
N GLY A 304 -3.74 -17.83 -20.79
CA GLY A 304 -3.15 -17.78 -22.14
C GLY A 304 -1.69 -17.32 -22.20
N GLU A 305 -1.00 -17.12 -21.08
CA GLU A 305 0.43 -16.77 -21.05
C GLU A 305 1.30 -17.93 -21.56
N THR A 306 1.91 -17.74 -22.72
CA THR A 306 2.78 -18.74 -23.34
C THR A 306 4.22 -18.63 -22.85
N GLU A 307 5.02 -19.65 -23.17
CA GLU A 307 6.46 -19.61 -22.88
C GLU A 307 7.18 -18.46 -23.58
N HIS A 308 6.76 -18.12 -24.80
CA HIS A 308 7.32 -16.97 -25.52
C HIS A 308 7.03 -15.64 -24.81
N ASP A 309 5.82 -15.48 -24.26
CA ASP A 309 5.44 -14.29 -23.51
C ASP A 309 6.28 -14.13 -22.23
N PHE A 310 6.59 -15.25 -21.57
CA PHE A 310 7.41 -15.30 -20.38
C PHE A 310 8.88 -15.01 -20.65
N GLU A 311 9.47 -15.59 -21.72
CA GLU A 311 10.84 -15.26 -22.15
C GLU A 311 10.98 -13.77 -22.49
N LEU A 312 10.01 -13.20 -23.21
CA LEU A 312 9.97 -11.77 -23.51
C LEU A 312 9.94 -10.92 -22.23
N LEU A 313 9.21 -11.36 -21.21
CA LEU A 313 9.15 -10.67 -19.92
C LEU A 313 10.51 -10.68 -19.20
N LYS A 314 11.23 -11.81 -19.21
CA LYS A 314 12.59 -11.90 -18.67
C LYS A 314 13.56 -10.97 -19.40
N GLU A 315 13.53 -10.98 -20.74
CA GLU A 315 14.35 -10.07 -21.56
C GLU A 315 14.04 -8.60 -21.26
N PHE A 316 12.76 -8.25 -21.15
CA PHE A 316 12.32 -6.89 -20.82
C PHE A 316 12.85 -6.41 -19.46
N ILE A 317 12.83 -7.27 -18.43
CA ILE A 317 13.37 -6.90 -17.11
C ILE A 317 14.88 -6.68 -17.18
N ARG A 318 15.61 -7.56 -17.88
CA ARG A 318 17.06 -7.41 -18.09
C ARG A 318 17.39 -6.15 -18.90
N GLU A 319 16.57 -5.77 -19.87
CA GLU A 319 16.78 -4.56 -20.64
C GLU A 319 16.49 -3.29 -19.81
N MET A 320 15.35 -3.28 -19.13
CA MET A 320 14.88 -2.09 -18.41
C MET A 320 15.56 -1.89 -17.06
N GLN A 321 16.17 -2.93 -16.46
CA GLN A 321 16.97 -2.83 -15.23
C GLN A 321 16.20 -2.11 -14.11
N PHE A 322 15.03 -2.59 -13.71
CA PHE A 322 14.22 -1.94 -12.67
C PHE A 322 14.94 -1.95 -11.31
N GLU A 323 14.88 -0.83 -10.59
CA GLU A 323 15.49 -0.72 -9.28
C GLU A 323 14.78 -1.60 -8.26
N ARG A 324 13.44 -1.70 -8.33
CA ARG A 324 12.64 -2.56 -7.46
C ARG A 324 11.59 -3.28 -8.30
N LEU A 325 11.42 -4.58 -8.10
CA LEU A 325 10.39 -5.35 -8.79
C LEU A 325 9.90 -6.46 -7.89
N GLY A 326 8.57 -6.54 -7.74
CA GLY A 326 7.91 -7.70 -7.13
C GLY A 326 7.24 -8.56 -8.19
N VAL A 327 7.16 -9.87 -7.95
CA VAL A 327 6.45 -10.82 -8.82
C VAL A 327 5.33 -11.48 -8.02
N PHE A 328 4.15 -11.57 -8.63
CA PHE A 328 3.02 -12.32 -8.09
C PHE A 328 2.52 -13.33 -9.12
N THR A 329 1.96 -14.43 -8.63
CA THR A 329 1.23 -15.37 -9.47
C THR A 329 -0.20 -14.88 -9.68
N TYR A 330 -0.75 -15.10 -10.87
CA TYR A 330 -2.15 -14.84 -11.16
C TYR A 330 -3.07 -15.70 -10.30
N SER A 331 -4.02 -15.05 -9.62
CA SER A 331 -5.11 -15.67 -8.87
C SER A 331 -6.42 -15.48 -9.66
N HIS A 332 -7.13 -16.58 -9.90
CA HIS A 332 -8.29 -16.65 -10.80
C HIS A 332 -9.60 -16.19 -10.12
N GLU A 333 -9.60 -14.95 -9.68
CA GLU A 333 -10.63 -14.35 -8.83
C GLU A 333 -12.02 -14.29 -9.49
N GLU A 334 -13.03 -14.86 -8.82
CA GLU A 334 -14.44 -14.81 -9.22
C GLU A 334 -14.94 -13.39 -9.47
N SER A 335 -15.97 -13.21 -10.31
CA SER A 335 -16.55 -11.90 -10.64
C SER A 335 -15.61 -10.92 -11.37
N THR A 336 -14.34 -11.26 -11.57
CA THR A 336 -13.46 -10.54 -12.48
C THR A 336 -13.79 -10.89 -13.93
N ARG A 337 -13.28 -10.09 -14.89
CA ARG A 337 -13.49 -10.41 -16.32
C ARG A 337 -12.61 -11.57 -16.76
N ALA A 338 -11.40 -11.66 -16.20
CA ALA A 338 -10.43 -12.72 -16.50
C ALA A 338 -10.92 -14.09 -16.00
N HIS A 339 -11.80 -14.14 -15.00
CA HIS A 339 -12.46 -15.37 -14.55
C HIS A 339 -13.29 -16.08 -15.64
N LYS A 340 -13.65 -15.38 -16.72
CA LYS A 340 -14.37 -15.97 -17.86
C LYS A 340 -13.42 -16.67 -18.85
N LEU A 341 -12.13 -16.44 -18.73
CA LEU A 341 -11.10 -17.14 -19.50
C LEU A 341 -10.84 -18.49 -18.82
N GLU A 342 -10.38 -19.46 -19.59
CA GLU A 342 -9.88 -20.72 -19.01
C GLU A 342 -8.51 -20.45 -18.37
N ASP A 343 -8.36 -20.77 -17.08
CA ASP A 343 -7.06 -20.74 -16.41
C ASP A 343 -6.23 -21.96 -16.82
N ASP A 344 -5.58 -21.85 -17.97
CA ASP A 344 -4.85 -22.91 -18.66
C ASP A 344 -3.39 -23.05 -18.20
N VAL A 345 -2.92 -22.16 -17.34
CA VAL A 345 -1.56 -22.22 -16.75
C VAL A 345 -1.62 -22.93 -15.39
N PRO A 346 -0.98 -24.10 -15.20
CA PRO A 346 -0.97 -24.78 -13.91
C PRO A 346 -0.26 -23.97 -12.81
N GLN A 347 -0.73 -24.09 -11.56
CA GLN A 347 -0.18 -23.37 -10.41
C GLN A 347 1.34 -23.56 -10.25
N GLU A 348 1.84 -24.78 -10.43
CA GLU A 348 3.29 -25.09 -10.39
C GLU A 348 4.08 -24.30 -11.45
N VAL A 349 3.52 -24.11 -12.65
CA VAL A 349 4.14 -23.29 -13.69
C VAL A 349 4.15 -21.82 -13.28
N LYS A 350 3.08 -21.31 -12.66
CA LYS A 350 3.04 -19.92 -12.16
C LYS A 350 4.12 -19.68 -11.10
N GLU A 351 4.27 -20.61 -10.17
CA GLU A 351 5.25 -20.56 -9.08
C GLU A 351 6.68 -20.63 -9.61
N ASN A 352 6.96 -21.54 -10.54
CA ASN A 352 8.27 -21.65 -11.20
C ASN A 352 8.61 -20.37 -11.96
N ARG A 353 7.67 -19.81 -12.74
CA ARG A 353 7.84 -18.53 -13.45
C ARG A 353 8.10 -17.38 -12.49
N ALA A 354 7.41 -17.35 -11.35
CA ALA A 354 7.61 -16.31 -10.35
C ALA A 354 8.99 -16.39 -9.71
N ALA A 355 9.45 -17.59 -9.35
CA ALA A 355 10.78 -17.83 -8.82
C ALA A 355 11.87 -17.41 -9.82
N GLU A 356 11.76 -17.84 -11.08
CA GLU A 356 12.75 -17.55 -12.11
C GLU A 356 12.84 -16.04 -12.42
N LEU A 357 11.72 -15.31 -12.46
CA LEU A 357 11.77 -13.84 -12.61
C LEU A 357 12.39 -13.15 -11.39
N MET A 358 12.16 -13.67 -10.19
CA MET A 358 12.79 -13.13 -8.98
C MET A 358 14.30 -13.35 -9.01
N GLU A 359 14.80 -14.47 -9.53
CA GLU A 359 16.24 -14.69 -9.76
C GLU A 359 16.81 -13.66 -10.73
N VAL A 360 16.14 -13.41 -11.87
CA VAL A 360 16.54 -12.37 -12.83
C VAL A 360 16.56 -10.99 -12.16
N GLN A 361 15.55 -10.67 -11.36
CA GLN A 361 15.51 -9.39 -10.65
C GLN A 361 16.59 -9.28 -9.56
N GLU A 362 16.95 -10.38 -8.89
CA GLU A 362 18.01 -10.41 -7.89
C GLU A 362 19.35 -10.02 -8.52
N GLU A 363 19.67 -10.57 -9.70
CA GLU A 363 20.86 -10.20 -10.48
C GLU A 363 20.89 -8.70 -10.80
N VAL A 364 19.77 -8.17 -11.31
CA VAL A 364 19.62 -6.74 -11.63
C VAL A 364 19.82 -5.88 -10.36
N SER A 365 19.16 -6.26 -9.27
CA SER A 365 19.18 -5.50 -8.01
C SER A 365 20.59 -5.49 -7.40
N ALA A 366 21.30 -6.62 -7.43
CA ALA A 366 22.69 -6.72 -7.02
C ALA A 366 23.60 -5.79 -7.85
N ILE A 367 23.50 -5.82 -9.18
CA ILE A 367 24.30 -4.94 -10.05
C ILE A 367 24.04 -3.45 -9.74
N LEU A 368 22.78 -3.07 -9.51
CA LEU A 368 22.41 -1.69 -9.20
C LEU A 368 22.87 -1.26 -7.80
N ASN A 369 22.76 -2.12 -6.81
CA ASN A 369 23.18 -1.82 -5.44
C ASN A 369 24.70 -1.76 -5.31
N GLN A 370 25.45 -2.60 -6.03
CA GLN A 370 26.92 -2.53 -6.06
C GLN A 370 27.43 -1.16 -6.54
N LYS A 371 26.70 -0.50 -7.47
CA LYS A 371 27.00 0.88 -7.91
C LYS A 371 26.74 1.95 -6.82
N LYS A 372 26.17 1.59 -5.67
CA LYS A 372 25.95 2.47 -4.52
C LYS A 372 27.11 2.46 -3.53
N ILE A 373 28.00 1.46 -3.58
CA ILE A 373 29.18 1.39 -2.71
C ILE A 373 30.05 2.65 -2.89
N GLY A 374 30.47 3.22 -1.76
CA GLY A 374 31.27 4.44 -1.70
C GLY A 374 30.47 5.75 -1.74
N LYS A 375 29.16 5.69 -2.08
CA LYS A 375 28.28 6.87 -2.09
C LYS A 375 27.65 7.10 -0.71
N THR A 376 27.29 8.35 -0.46
CA THR A 376 26.57 8.78 0.74
C THR A 376 25.13 9.11 0.38
N PHE A 377 24.19 8.64 1.19
CA PHE A 377 22.76 8.89 1.02
C PHE A 377 22.14 9.44 2.30
N LYS A 378 21.20 10.38 2.15
CA LYS A 378 20.29 10.78 3.22
C LYS A 378 19.38 9.60 3.55
N THR A 379 19.47 9.11 4.78
CA THR A 379 18.80 7.90 5.26
C THR A 379 17.91 8.20 6.46
N LEU A 380 16.64 7.82 6.38
CA LEU A 380 15.67 7.92 7.48
C LEU A 380 15.76 6.66 8.35
N ILE A 381 15.99 6.81 9.65
CA ILE A 381 16.12 5.67 10.58
C ILE A 381 14.74 5.18 11.02
N ASP A 382 14.35 3.97 10.62
CA ASP A 382 13.03 3.42 10.93
C ASP A 382 12.97 2.68 12.26
N ARG A 383 14.00 1.88 12.56
CA ARG A 383 14.01 1.05 13.76
C ARG A 383 15.43 0.68 14.18
N LYS A 384 15.54 0.12 15.38
CA LYS A 384 16.75 -0.54 15.86
C LYS A 384 16.42 -2.02 16.05
N GLU A 385 17.19 -2.88 15.42
CA GLU A 385 16.98 -4.32 15.44
C GLU A 385 18.33 -5.04 15.58
N GLY A 386 18.47 -5.84 16.63
CA GLY A 386 19.73 -6.50 16.98
C GLY A 386 20.90 -5.50 17.09
N GLY A 387 21.96 -5.77 16.32
CA GLY A 387 23.19 -4.96 16.26
C GLY A 387 23.15 -3.80 15.25
N PHE A 388 22.00 -3.50 14.65
CA PHE A 388 21.88 -2.52 13.57
C PHE A 388 20.77 -1.49 13.84
N TYR A 389 21.00 -0.28 13.33
CA TYR A 389 19.94 0.65 12.96
C TYR A 389 19.52 0.34 11.54
N ILE A 390 18.22 0.18 11.34
CA ILE A 390 17.62 -0.05 10.03
C ILE A 390 17.00 1.26 9.57
N GLY A 391 17.38 1.69 8.37
CA GLY A 391 16.82 2.87 7.74
C GLY A 391 16.57 2.68 6.26
N ARG A 392 16.11 3.75 5.60
CA ARG A 392 15.79 3.75 4.17
C ARG A 392 16.22 5.03 3.50
N THR A 393 16.48 4.94 2.20
CA THR A 393 16.77 6.12 1.37
C THR A 393 15.49 6.65 0.71
N GLU A 394 15.58 7.78 0.01
CA GLU A 394 14.48 8.28 -0.82
C GLU A 394 14.06 7.29 -1.92
N PHE A 395 14.84 6.26 -2.20
CA PHE A 395 14.56 5.24 -3.21
C PHE A 395 13.79 4.03 -2.68
N ASP A 396 13.50 3.98 -1.37
CA ASP A 396 13.00 2.77 -0.72
C ASP A 396 11.76 3.04 0.15
N SER A 397 10.65 2.36 -0.18
CA SER A 397 9.42 2.31 0.60
C SER A 397 9.57 1.33 1.78
N PRO A 398 8.96 1.60 2.94
CA PRO A 398 8.99 0.67 4.08
C PRO A 398 8.39 -0.69 3.71
N GLU A 399 8.94 -1.76 4.31
CA GLU A 399 8.51 -3.17 4.25
C GLU A 399 8.62 -3.87 2.89
N VAL A 400 8.74 -3.14 1.79
CA VAL A 400 8.65 -3.71 0.43
C VAL A 400 9.91 -3.52 -0.42
N ASP A 401 10.81 -2.62 -0.03
CA ASP A 401 12.04 -2.30 -0.75
C ASP A 401 13.27 -2.47 0.16
N ASN A 402 14.43 -2.09 -0.34
CA ASN A 402 15.71 -2.31 0.33
C ASN A 402 15.83 -1.59 1.67
N GLU A 403 16.62 -2.17 2.56
CA GLU A 403 16.99 -1.54 3.82
C GLU A 403 18.46 -1.07 3.80
N VAL A 404 18.73 -0.05 4.61
CA VAL A 404 20.08 0.44 4.92
C VAL A 404 20.42 0.01 6.33
N LEU A 405 21.35 -0.92 6.46
CA LEU A 405 21.84 -1.46 7.73
C LEU A 405 23.05 -0.66 8.21
N ILE A 406 22.91 0.00 9.36
CA ILE A 406 23.96 0.79 9.99
C ILE A 406 24.34 0.16 11.33
N LYS A 407 25.60 -0.27 11.48
CA LYS A 407 26.06 -0.93 12.71
C LYS A 407 25.96 -0.01 13.94
N VAL A 408 25.52 -0.58 15.05
CA VAL A 408 25.49 0.09 16.37
C VAL A 408 26.91 0.05 16.97
N ASP A 409 27.81 0.88 16.45
CA ASP A 409 29.20 0.95 16.92
C ASP A 409 29.44 2.24 17.72
N GLY A 410 28.97 2.26 18.97
CA GLY A 410 29.10 3.42 19.88
C GLY A 410 28.26 4.65 19.52
N ILE A 411 27.60 4.64 18.36
CA ILE A 411 26.73 5.72 17.87
C ILE A 411 25.29 5.46 18.33
N LYS A 412 24.65 6.49 18.89
CA LYS A 412 23.23 6.46 19.23
C LYS A 412 22.44 7.30 18.23
N LEU A 413 21.72 6.62 17.34
CA LEU A 413 20.80 7.26 16.40
C LEU A 413 19.38 7.31 16.96
N SER A 414 18.65 8.36 16.59
CA SER A 414 17.25 8.55 16.94
C SER A 414 16.35 7.98 15.84
N ILE A 415 15.39 7.14 16.20
CA ILE A 415 14.35 6.69 15.25
C ILE A 415 13.58 7.93 14.75
N GLY A 416 13.31 7.97 13.45
CA GLY A 416 12.64 9.07 12.76
C GLY A 416 13.54 10.26 12.42
N SER A 417 14.85 10.14 12.66
CA SER A 417 15.82 11.15 12.24
C SER A 417 16.50 10.78 10.92
N PHE A 418 16.94 11.81 10.18
CA PHE A 418 17.79 11.63 9.00
C PHE A 418 19.25 11.63 9.40
N VAL A 419 20.03 10.76 8.76
CA VAL A 419 21.49 10.74 8.82
C VAL A 419 22.06 10.65 7.42
N GLU A 420 23.25 11.17 7.21
CA GLU A 420 24.02 10.87 6.02
C GLU A 420 24.71 9.51 6.22
N ALA A 421 24.41 8.52 5.40
CA ALA A 421 24.93 7.17 5.52
C ALA A 421 25.80 6.84 4.30
N LYS A 422 27.09 6.55 4.53
CA LYS A 422 28.03 6.12 3.50
C LYS A 422 27.99 4.60 3.36
N VAL A 423 27.57 4.13 2.19
CA VAL A 423 27.51 2.71 1.85
C VAL A 423 28.92 2.18 1.65
N PHE A 424 29.26 1.09 2.34
CA PHE A 424 30.56 0.41 2.21
C PHE A 424 30.44 -0.99 1.60
N ASP A 425 29.25 -1.60 1.65
CA ASP A 425 28.97 -2.91 1.08
C ASP A 425 27.49 -3.00 0.70
N ALA A 426 27.11 -3.96 -0.14
CA ALA A 426 25.76 -4.09 -0.64
C ALA A 426 25.42 -5.52 -1.07
N ASP A 427 24.26 -6.00 -0.63
CA ASP A 427 23.64 -7.23 -1.08
C ASP A 427 22.66 -6.95 -2.23
N ALA A 428 21.97 -7.99 -2.73
CA ALA A 428 20.97 -7.82 -3.78
C ALA A 428 19.81 -6.90 -3.36
N PHE A 429 19.39 -6.99 -2.10
CA PHE A 429 18.24 -6.24 -1.58
C PHE A 429 18.57 -5.32 -0.41
N ASP A 430 19.82 -5.27 0.06
CA ASP A 430 20.18 -4.48 1.24
C ASP A 430 21.50 -3.72 1.05
N LEU A 431 21.64 -2.60 1.76
CA LEU A 431 22.85 -1.79 1.76
C LEU A 431 23.47 -1.77 3.16
N HIS A 432 24.78 -1.98 3.26
CA HIS A 432 25.51 -1.83 4.51
C HIS A 432 26.24 -0.50 4.54
N ALA A 433 25.98 0.29 5.58
CA ALA A 433 26.46 1.65 5.66
C ALA A 433 27.01 2.03 7.04
N THR A 434 27.80 3.10 7.06
CA THR A 434 28.24 3.79 8.28
C THR A 434 27.76 5.23 8.25
N VAL A 435 27.55 5.84 9.41
CA VAL A 435 27.21 7.27 9.47
C VAL A 435 28.39 8.07 8.92
N ALA A 436 28.14 8.91 7.94
CA ALA A 436 29.12 9.85 7.40
C ALA A 436 29.33 10.98 8.41
N ASN A 437 30.60 11.31 8.68
CA ASN A 437 30.99 12.42 9.54
C ASN A 437 30.67 13.78 8.93
#